data_AF-A0A9E5QZ51-F1
#
_entry.id   AF-A0A9E5QZ51-F1
#
_cell.length_a   1.000
_cell.length_b   1.000
_cell.length_c   1.000
_cell.angle_alpha   90.00
_cell.angle_beta   90.00
_cell.angle_gamma   90.00
#
_symmetry.space_group_name_H-M   'P 1'
#
loop_
_entity.id
_entity.type
_entity.pdbx_description
1 polymer ?
#
loop_
_entity_poly.entity_id
_entity_poly.type
_entity_poly.pdbx_seq_one_letter_code
_entity_poly.pdbx_strand_id
1 'polypeptide(L)'
;MEYSFNQLTTVADCDALLALAGKEKADLEFKQLSLRRSRDSYLERSTQLNSDIQVGESELAALNTVIAGLPEGEIKEDNENRRTRLQFRLFTLNESLEKYGSVALLEKEMEMGLVEKQLEELQLFITALENRKASL
;
A
#
# COMPACT_ATOMS: atom_id res chain seq x y z
N MET A 1 8.61 -22.79 16.71
CA MET A 1 9.18 -21.87 17.71
C MET A 1 10.33 -22.55 18.43
N GLU A 2 11.51 -21.94 18.40
CA GLU A 2 12.73 -22.45 19.06
C GLU A 2 13.19 -21.47 20.15
N TYR A 3 12.31 -21.10 21.07
CA TYR A 3 12.70 -20.28 22.23
C TYR A 3 12.98 -21.16 23.43
N SER A 4 14.05 -20.86 24.16
CA SER A 4 14.48 -21.61 25.34
C SER A 4 13.76 -21.14 26.62
N PHE A 5 12.43 -21.19 26.64
CA PHE A 5 11.62 -20.71 27.79
C PHE A 5 11.96 -21.38 29.13
N ASN A 6 12.55 -22.56 29.11
CA ASN A 6 13.01 -23.28 30.30
C ASN A 6 14.09 -22.51 31.10
N GLN A 7 14.77 -21.55 30.47
CA GLN A 7 15.74 -20.67 31.15
C GLN A 7 15.07 -19.63 32.07
N LEU A 8 13.76 -19.37 31.91
CA LEU A 8 13.02 -18.52 32.81
C LEU A 8 12.70 -19.31 34.06
N THR A 9 13.34 -18.97 35.18
CA THR A 9 13.18 -19.68 36.46
C THR A 9 12.33 -18.92 37.46
N THR A 10 12.00 -17.66 37.18
CA THR A 10 11.15 -16.85 38.07
C THR A 10 9.94 -16.30 37.34
N VAL A 11 8.86 -16.09 38.10
CA VAL A 11 7.65 -15.42 37.63
C VAL A 11 7.96 -13.99 37.18
N ALA A 12 8.87 -13.31 37.86
CA ALA A 12 9.28 -11.95 37.53
C ALA A 12 9.95 -11.83 36.15
N ASP A 13 10.78 -12.82 35.75
CA ASP A 13 11.38 -12.84 34.42
C ASP A 13 10.33 -13.00 33.32
N CYS A 14 9.33 -13.85 33.57
CA CYS A 14 8.20 -14.03 32.65
C CYS A 14 7.39 -12.73 32.53
N ASP A 15 7.13 -12.05 33.65
CA ASP A 15 6.38 -10.79 33.66
C ASP A 15 7.11 -9.66 32.93
N ALA A 16 8.43 -9.57 33.08
CA ALA A 16 9.24 -8.60 32.35
C ALA A 16 9.17 -8.82 30.83
N LEU A 17 9.26 -10.09 30.38
CA LEU A 17 9.15 -10.42 28.96
C LEU A 17 7.73 -10.26 28.43
N LEU A 18 6.70 -10.56 29.22
CA LEU A 18 5.30 -10.31 28.85
C LEU A 18 5.02 -8.82 28.69
N ALA A 19 5.56 -7.97 29.57
CA ALA A 19 5.43 -6.53 29.44
C ALA A 19 6.12 -6.00 28.17
N LEU A 20 7.32 -6.52 27.86
CA LEU A 20 8.04 -6.19 26.64
C LEU A 20 7.25 -6.62 25.39
N ALA A 21 6.80 -7.87 25.35
CA ALA A 21 6.04 -8.42 24.23
C ALA A 21 4.69 -7.71 24.05
N GLY A 22 4.03 -7.34 25.16
CA GLY A 22 2.79 -6.56 25.11
C GLY A 22 2.99 -5.17 24.51
N LYS A 23 4.11 -4.51 24.80
CA LYS A 23 4.46 -3.22 24.19
C LYS A 23 4.71 -3.37 22.69
N GLU A 24 5.56 -4.32 22.29
CA GLU A 24 5.85 -4.59 20.88
C GLU A 24 4.57 -4.92 20.10
N LYS A 25 3.65 -5.68 20.72
CA LYS A 25 2.36 -6.02 20.13
C LYS A 25 1.53 -4.76 19.87
N ALA A 26 1.44 -3.87 20.85
CA ALA A 26 0.70 -2.62 20.69
C ALA A 26 1.30 -1.73 19.59
N ASP A 27 2.62 -1.65 19.49
CA ASP A 27 3.32 -0.89 18.45
C ASP A 27 3.05 -1.49 17.05
N LEU A 28 3.06 -2.82 16.93
CA LEU A 28 2.74 -3.53 15.68
C LEU A 28 1.26 -3.41 15.30
N GLU A 29 0.33 -3.47 16.26
CA GLU A 29 -1.10 -3.26 16.02
C GLU A 29 -1.37 -1.84 15.51
N PHE A 30 -0.73 -0.84 16.10
CA PHE A 30 -0.79 0.54 15.61
C PHE A 30 -0.24 0.67 14.19
N LYS A 31 0.91 0.04 13.92
CA LYS A 31 1.50 0.00 12.58
C LYS A 31 0.55 -0.68 11.58
N GLN A 32 -0.06 -1.80 11.92
CA GLN A 32 -1.02 -2.51 11.08
C GLN A 32 -2.21 -1.61 10.74
N LEU A 33 -2.77 -0.89 11.71
CA LEU A 33 -3.87 0.05 11.49
C LEU A 33 -3.46 1.18 10.53
N SER A 34 -2.28 1.75 10.72
CA SER A 34 -1.74 2.79 9.85
C SER A 34 -1.56 2.30 8.41
N LEU A 35 -0.97 1.11 8.24
CA LEU A 35 -0.79 0.49 6.93
C LEU A 35 -2.12 0.17 6.24
N ARG A 36 -3.12 -0.32 6.99
CA ARG A 36 -4.46 -0.59 6.43
C ARG A 36 -5.10 0.68 5.87
N ARG A 37 -5.02 1.80 6.60
CA ARG A 37 -5.51 3.10 6.11
C ARG A 37 -4.75 3.57 4.87
N SER A 38 -3.43 3.40 4.86
CA SER A 38 -2.61 3.72 3.69
C SER A 38 -3.01 2.86 2.49
N ARG A 39 -3.17 1.54 2.66
CA ARG A 39 -3.59 0.60 1.62
C ARG A 39 -4.92 1.02 1.01
N ASP A 40 -5.92 1.35 1.83
CA ASP A 40 -7.25 1.77 1.35
C ASP A 40 -7.14 3.03 0.47
N SER A 41 -6.35 4.02 0.90
CA SER A 41 -6.10 5.24 0.11
C SER A 41 -5.37 4.96 -1.20
N TYR A 42 -4.38 4.06 -1.20
CA TYR A 42 -3.64 3.69 -2.41
C TYR A 42 -4.50 2.89 -3.37
N LEU A 43 -5.39 2.03 -2.87
CA LEU A 43 -6.33 1.26 -3.69
C LEU A 43 -7.30 2.20 -4.42
N GLU A 44 -7.90 3.15 -3.69
CA GLU A 44 -8.76 4.17 -4.27
C GLU A 44 -8.02 4.98 -5.33
N ARG A 45 -6.82 5.48 -4.99
CA ARG A 45 -6.03 6.32 -5.89
C ARG A 45 -5.55 5.57 -7.14
N SER A 46 -5.09 4.33 -6.99
CA SER A 46 -4.66 3.46 -8.09
C SER A 46 -5.80 3.20 -9.07
N THR A 47 -6.99 2.90 -8.52
CA THR A 47 -8.20 2.66 -9.34
C THR A 47 -8.60 3.91 -10.10
N GLN A 48 -8.60 5.07 -9.44
CA GLN A 48 -8.92 6.35 -10.08
C GLN A 48 -7.91 6.70 -11.18
N LEU A 49 -6.60 6.54 -10.92
CA LEU A 49 -5.55 6.82 -11.90
C LEU A 49 -5.69 5.96 -13.15
N ASN A 50 -5.93 4.66 -12.98
CA ASN A 50 -6.14 3.76 -14.12
C ASN A 50 -7.37 4.17 -14.95
N SER A 51 -8.47 4.54 -14.29
CA SER A 51 -9.67 5.05 -14.96
C SER A 51 -9.39 6.35 -15.73
N ASP A 52 -8.73 7.32 -15.11
CA ASP A 52 -8.41 8.61 -15.72
C ASP A 52 -7.47 8.46 -16.93
N ILE A 53 -6.50 7.55 -16.85
CA ILE A 53 -5.60 7.24 -17.97
C ILE A 53 -6.40 6.61 -19.11
N GLN A 54 -7.23 5.60 -18.84
CA GLN A 54 -8.02 4.93 -19.86
C GLN A 54 -8.98 5.90 -20.59
N VAL A 55 -9.61 6.81 -19.83
CA VAL A 55 -10.46 7.87 -20.41
C VAL A 55 -9.61 8.79 -21.28
N GLY A 56 -8.48 9.28 -20.78
CA GLY A 56 -7.61 10.19 -21.53
C GLY A 56 -7.04 9.56 -22.80
N GLU A 57 -6.67 8.28 -22.79
CA GLU A 57 -6.21 7.55 -23.97
C GLU A 57 -7.32 7.39 -25.02
N SER A 58 -8.54 7.11 -24.56
CA SER A 58 -9.72 7.02 -25.44
C SER A 58 -10.05 8.37 -26.08
N GLU A 59 -9.99 9.46 -25.29
CA GLU A 59 -10.15 10.82 -25.80
C GLU A 59 -9.06 11.19 -26.80
N LEU A 60 -7.81 10.80 -26.53
CA LEU A 60 -6.68 11.07 -27.41
C LEU A 60 -6.83 10.35 -28.75
N ALA A 61 -7.26 9.09 -28.74
CA ALA A 61 -7.53 8.32 -29.94
C ALA A 61 -8.67 8.94 -30.79
N ALA A 62 -9.76 9.37 -30.14
CA ALA A 62 -10.86 10.06 -30.80
C ALA A 62 -10.39 11.38 -31.43
N LEU A 63 -9.62 12.17 -30.68
CA LEU A 63 -9.10 13.46 -31.14
C LEU A 63 -8.14 13.32 -32.33
N ASN A 64 -7.28 12.30 -32.32
CA ASN A 64 -6.42 11.97 -33.46
C ASN A 64 -7.23 11.65 -34.72
N THR A 65 -8.34 10.94 -34.56
CA THR A 65 -9.26 10.62 -35.67
C THR A 65 -9.90 11.88 -36.25
N VAL A 66 -10.32 12.81 -35.38
CA VAL A 66 -10.88 14.12 -35.81
C VAL A 66 -9.82 14.93 -36.55
N ILE A 67 -8.63 15.09 -35.98
CA ILE A 67 -7.53 15.87 -36.60
C ILE A 67 -7.18 15.34 -37.98
N ALA A 68 -7.15 14.02 -38.17
CA ALA A 68 -6.86 13.39 -39.45
C ALA A 68 -7.89 13.73 -40.55
N GLY A 69 -9.14 14.00 -40.16
CA GLY A 69 -10.22 14.37 -41.09
C GLY A 69 -10.37 15.88 -41.33
N LEU A 70 -9.63 16.73 -40.60
CA LEU A 70 -9.74 18.18 -40.71
C LEU A 70 -8.80 18.74 -41.80
N PRO A 71 -9.25 19.70 -42.63
CA PRO A 71 -8.37 20.46 -43.50
C PRO A 71 -7.44 21.36 -42.68
N GLU A 72 -6.34 21.80 -43.29
CA GLU A 72 -5.45 22.78 -42.67
C GLU A 72 -6.18 24.10 -42.38
N GLY A 73 -5.93 24.66 -41.20
CA GLY A 73 -6.54 25.91 -40.73
C GLY A 73 -6.69 25.95 -39.21
N GLU A 74 -7.24 27.05 -38.72
CA GLU A 74 -7.37 27.37 -37.29
C GLU A 74 -8.05 26.24 -36.48
N ILE A 75 -9.10 25.62 -37.03
CA ILE A 75 -9.81 24.52 -36.36
C ILE A 75 -8.90 23.31 -36.14
N LYS A 76 -8.04 22.97 -37.11
CA LYS A 76 -7.11 21.85 -36.98
C LYS A 76 -6.03 22.18 -35.95
N GLU A 77 -5.47 23.38 -36.01
CA GLU A 77 -4.47 23.88 -35.06
C GLU A 77 -5.01 23.85 -33.61
N ASP A 78 -6.25 24.28 -33.39
CA ASP A 78 -6.92 24.21 -32.08
C ASP A 78 -7.05 22.77 -31.55
N ASN A 79 -7.40 21.82 -32.42
CA ASN A 79 -7.48 20.41 -32.05
C ASN A 79 -6.09 19.82 -31.77
N GLU A 80 -5.05 20.21 -32.51
CA GLU A 80 -3.67 19.82 -32.23
C GLU A 80 -3.16 20.39 -30.90
N ASN A 81 -3.51 21.63 -30.58
CA ASN A 81 -3.22 22.24 -29.29
C ASN A 81 -3.91 21.48 -28.15
N ARG A 82 -5.19 21.10 -28.34
CA ARG A 82 -5.92 20.26 -27.39
C ARG A 82 -5.27 18.89 -27.22
N ARG A 83 -4.79 18.28 -28.30
CA ARG A 83 -4.08 16.99 -28.29
C ARG A 83 -2.81 17.08 -27.44
N THR A 84 -2.01 18.12 -27.65
CA THR A 84 -0.77 18.35 -26.88
C THR A 84 -1.06 18.50 -25.38
N ARG A 85 -2.10 19.27 -25.02
CA ARG A 85 -2.53 19.41 -23.61
C ARG A 85 -2.96 18.07 -23.00
N LEU A 86 -3.70 17.25 -23.76
CA LEU A 86 -4.14 15.94 -23.30
C LEU A 86 -2.98 14.95 -23.14
N GLN A 87 -2.02 14.95 -24.07
CA GLN A 87 -0.79 14.16 -23.96
C GLN A 87 0.02 14.54 -22.72
N PHE A 88 0.15 15.83 -22.43
CA PHE A 88 0.83 16.30 -21.23
C PHE A 88 0.10 15.84 -19.95
N ARG A 89 -1.24 15.89 -19.94
CA ARG A 89 -2.03 15.36 -18.81
C ARG A 89 -1.85 13.85 -18.64
N LEU A 90 -1.86 13.08 -19.72
CA LEU A 90 -1.62 11.63 -19.66
C LEU A 90 -0.21 11.32 -19.16
N PHE A 91 0.78 12.11 -19.55
CA PHE A 91 2.15 11.99 -19.05
C PHE A 91 2.20 12.15 -17.52
N THR A 92 1.60 13.21 -16.96
CA THR A 92 1.61 13.44 -15.50
C THR A 92 0.80 12.41 -14.72
N LEU A 93 -0.29 11.89 -15.30
CA LEU A 93 -1.04 10.77 -14.72
C LEU A 93 -0.20 9.48 -14.69
N ASN A 94 0.55 9.19 -15.75
CA ASN A 94 1.46 8.05 -15.80
C ASN A 94 2.62 8.18 -14.79
N GLU A 95 3.22 9.37 -14.63
CA GLU A 95 4.20 9.61 -13.55
C GLU A 95 3.59 9.36 -12.15
N SER A 96 2.29 9.62 -11.98
CA SER A 96 1.60 9.36 -10.70
C SER A 96 1.42 7.88 -10.41
N LEU A 97 1.46 6.99 -11.42
CA LEU A 97 1.41 5.54 -11.21
C LEU A 97 2.63 5.00 -10.49
N GLU A 98 3.80 5.63 -10.61
CA GLU A 98 4.99 5.19 -9.87
C GLU A 98 4.79 5.32 -8.36
N LYS A 99 4.00 6.32 -7.93
CA LYS A 99 3.79 6.65 -6.51
C LYS A 99 2.53 6.02 -5.93
N TYR A 100 1.50 5.87 -6.74
CA TYR A 100 0.16 5.46 -6.29
C TYR A 100 -0.48 4.38 -7.16
N GLY A 101 0.25 3.82 -8.12
CA GLY A 101 -0.24 2.74 -8.98
C GLY A 101 -0.23 1.38 -8.27
N SER A 102 -0.45 0.34 -9.06
CA SER A 102 -0.53 -1.04 -8.57
C SER A 102 0.72 -1.51 -7.85
N VAL A 103 1.91 -1.10 -8.28
CA VAL A 103 3.18 -1.46 -7.62
C VAL A 103 3.25 -0.91 -6.20
N ALA A 104 2.98 0.38 -6.03
CA ALA A 104 3.00 1.03 -4.72
C ALA A 104 1.90 0.48 -3.79
N LEU A 105 0.73 0.13 -4.34
CA LEU A 105 -0.31 -0.57 -3.59
C LEU A 105 0.17 -1.95 -3.09
N LEU A 106 0.75 -2.77 -3.97
CA LEU A 106 1.24 -4.11 -3.63
C LEU A 106 2.38 -4.06 -2.60
N GLU A 107 3.22 -3.04 -2.63
CA GLU A 107 4.22 -2.80 -1.59
C GLU A 107 3.57 -2.61 -0.21
N LYS A 108 2.47 -1.85 -0.12
CA LYS A 108 1.72 -1.68 1.14
C LYS A 108 1.03 -2.96 1.60
N GLU A 109 0.48 -3.73 0.68
CA GLU A 109 -0.10 -5.03 1.01
C GLU A 109 0.96 -6.03 1.51
N MET A 110 2.16 -6.02 0.90
CA MET A 110 3.29 -6.82 1.37
C MET A 110 3.73 -6.40 2.78
N GLU A 111 3.92 -5.10 3.03
CA GLU A 111 4.26 -4.57 4.36
C GLU A 111 3.23 -4.99 5.42
N MET A 112 1.93 -4.95 5.09
CA MET A 112 0.86 -5.42 5.97
C MET A 112 0.98 -6.91 6.28
N GLY A 113 1.19 -7.75 5.26
CA GLY A 113 1.34 -9.19 5.44
C GLY A 113 2.54 -9.55 6.33
N LEU A 114 3.65 -8.81 6.24
CA LEU A 114 4.78 -8.97 7.14
C LEU A 114 4.44 -8.63 8.60
N VAL A 115 3.74 -7.51 8.82
CA VAL A 115 3.30 -7.11 10.17
C VAL A 115 2.32 -8.13 10.76
N GLU A 116 1.43 -8.70 9.95
CA GLU A 116 0.53 -9.77 10.38
C GLU A 116 1.28 -11.01 10.84
N LYS A 117 2.32 -11.42 10.11
CA LYS A 117 3.19 -12.53 10.53
C LYS A 117 3.96 -12.24 11.80
N GLN A 118 4.42 -11.00 12.00
CA GLN A 118 5.07 -10.60 13.24
C GLN A 118 4.10 -10.64 14.43
N LEU A 119 2.86 -10.19 14.25
CA LEU A 119 1.83 -10.26 15.28
C LEU A 119 1.45 -11.70 15.63
N GLU A 120 1.33 -12.58 14.64
CA GLU A 120 1.09 -14.03 14.84
C GLU A 120 2.21 -14.66 15.69
N GLU A 121 3.47 -14.43 15.31
CA GLU A 121 4.63 -14.96 16.04
C GLU A 121 4.72 -14.39 17.46
N LEU A 122 4.47 -13.09 17.63
CA LEU A 122 4.50 -12.45 18.93
C LEU A 122 3.38 -12.96 19.86
N GLN A 123 2.20 -13.23 19.31
CA GLN A 123 1.11 -13.84 20.07
C GLN A 123 1.47 -15.25 20.53
N LEU A 124 2.11 -16.03 19.67
CA LEU A 124 2.62 -17.35 20.01
C LEU A 124 3.69 -17.30 21.12
N PHE A 125 4.59 -16.31 21.06
CA PHE A 125 5.59 -16.05 22.09
C PHE A 125 4.95 -15.67 23.44
N ILE A 126 3.97 -14.76 23.44
CA ILE A 126 3.20 -14.36 24.64
C ILE A 126 2.52 -15.58 25.28
N THR A 127 1.80 -16.39 24.49
CA THR A 127 1.12 -17.58 25.00
C THR A 127 2.11 -18.59 25.59
N ALA A 128 3.29 -18.77 25.00
CA ALA A 128 4.31 -19.64 25.56
C ALA A 128 4.90 -19.11 26.88
N LEU A 129 5.08 -17.79 27.02
CA LEU A 129 5.48 -17.15 28.28
C LEU A 129 4.42 -17.32 29.38
N GLU A 130 3.15 -17.13 29.06
CA GLU A 130 2.04 -17.35 30.01
C GLU A 130 2.02 -18.79 30.51
N ASN A 131 2.19 -19.77 29.61
CA ASN A 131 2.29 -21.19 29.97
C ASN A 131 3.51 -21.47 30.85
N ARG A 132 4.68 -20.89 30.53
CA ARG A 132 5.88 -21.04 31.36
C ARG A 132 5.67 -20.45 32.74
N LYS A 133 5.11 -19.23 32.83
CA LYS A 133 4.79 -18.56 34.09
C LYS A 133 3.87 -19.39 34.97
N ALA A 134 2.85 -20.02 34.39
CA ALA A 134 1.93 -20.90 35.12
C ALA A 134 2.57 -22.20 35.64
N SER A 135 3.75 -22.57 35.12
CA SER A 135 4.50 -23.76 35.52
C SER A 135 5.59 -23.53 36.58
N LEU A 136 5.81 -22.26 36.98
CA LEU A 136 6.79 -21.81 37.97
C LEU A 136 6.12 -21.55 39.32
#